data_AF-A0A3D1BHK1-F1
#
_entry.id   AF-A0A3D1BHK1-F1
#
_cell.length_a   1.000
_cell.length_b   1.000
_cell.length_c   1.000
_cell.angle_alpha   90.00
_cell.angle_beta   90.00
_cell.angle_gamma   90.00
#
_symmetry.space_group_name_H-M   'P 1'
#
loop_
_entity.id
_entity.type
_entity.pdbx_description
1 polymer ?
#
loop_
_entity_poly.entity_id
_entity_poly.type
_entity_poly.pdbx_seq_one_letter_code
_entity_poly.pdbx_strand_id
1 'polypeptide(L)'
;MAKRDYYETLGVGKGASASEIKKAYRKLALKYHPDKNPDDTSAEERFKEAAEAYEVLSDDTKRQQYDRFGHEGMRGGPGGFGGGGMNMDDIFSQFG
;
A
#
# COMPACT_ATOMS: atom_id res chain seq x y z
N MET A 1 -18.32 -4.70 0.71
CA MET A 1 -17.54 -4.62 -0.54
C MET A 1 -16.21 -5.30 -0.30
N ALA A 2 -15.81 -6.24 -1.14
CA ALA A 2 -14.49 -6.86 -1.04
C ALA A 2 -13.42 -5.75 -1.11
N LYS A 3 -12.45 -5.77 -0.19
CA LYS A 3 -11.33 -4.82 -0.17
C LYS A 3 -10.62 -4.95 -1.54
N ARG A 4 -10.37 -3.84 -2.25
CA ARG A 4 -9.78 -3.87 -3.61
C ARG A 4 -8.45 -4.63 -3.56
N ASP A 5 -8.14 -5.37 -4.63
CA ASP A 5 -6.86 -6.07 -4.74
C ASP A 5 -5.72 -5.03 -4.68
N TYR A 6 -4.68 -5.29 -3.87
CA TYR A 6 -3.56 -4.34 -3.73
C TYR A 6 -2.87 -4.03 -5.06
N TYR A 7 -2.88 -5.02 -5.97
CA TYR A 7 -2.39 -4.88 -7.33
C TYR A 7 -3.22 -3.85 -8.12
N GLU A 8 -4.55 -3.88 -7.99
CA GLU A 8 -5.44 -2.92 -8.63
C GLU A 8 -5.29 -1.52 -8.03
N THR A 9 -5.12 -1.42 -6.71
CA THR A 9 -4.87 -0.15 -6.02
C THR A 9 -3.62 0.54 -6.56
N LEU A 10 -2.55 -0.22 -6.78
CA LEU A 10 -1.32 0.29 -7.39
C LEU A 10 -1.40 0.42 -8.92
N GLY A 11 -2.43 -0.14 -9.55
CA GLY A 11 -2.57 -0.18 -11.01
C GLY A 11 -1.50 -1.05 -11.68
N VAL A 12 -1.06 -2.12 -11.02
CA VAL A 12 -0.06 -3.07 -11.51
C VAL A 12 -0.66 -4.47 -11.63
N GLY A 13 -0.04 -5.33 -12.44
CA GLY A 13 -0.46 -6.74 -12.55
C GLY A 13 0.01 -7.58 -11.37
N LYS A 14 -0.65 -8.71 -11.12
CA LYS A 14 -0.25 -9.70 -10.07
C LYS A 14 1.18 -10.24 -10.26
N GLY A 15 1.70 -10.20 -11.49
CA GLY A 15 3.08 -10.57 -11.84
C GLY A 15 4.10 -9.44 -11.76
N ALA A 16 3.72 -8.25 -11.27
CA ALA A 16 4.63 -7.12 -11.19
C ALA A 16 5.82 -7.38 -10.28
N SER A 17 6.99 -6.92 -10.70
CA SER A 17 8.21 -6.96 -9.89
C SER A 17 8.15 -5.91 -8.77
N ALA A 18 8.91 -6.12 -7.68
CA ALA A 18 9.03 -5.14 -6.59
C ALA A 18 9.43 -3.74 -7.12
N SER A 19 10.24 -3.70 -8.18
CA SER A 19 10.65 -2.50 -8.90
C SER A 19 9.46 -1.74 -9.51
N GLU A 20 8.55 -2.46 -10.15
CA GLU A 20 7.34 -1.91 -10.78
C GLU A 20 6.34 -1.43 -9.73
N ILE A 21 6.14 -2.23 -8.67
CA ILE A 21 5.30 -1.88 -7.52
C ILE A 21 5.81 -0.58 -6.88
N LYS A 22 7.12 -0.48 -6.62
CA LYS A 22 7.75 0.74 -6.07
C LYS A 22 7.59 1.95 -6.99
N LYS A 23 7.68 1.75 -8.31
CA LYS A 23 7.52 2.83 -9.30
C LYS A 23 6.08 3.29 -9.38
N ALA A 24 5.12 2.38 -9.36
CA ALA A 24 3.69 2.67 -9.37
C ALA A 24 3.29 3.40 -8.08
N TYR A 25 3.70 2.87 -6.93
CA TYR A 25 3.47 3.50 -5.63
C TYR A 25 4.02 4.93 -5.60
N ARG A 26 5.28 5.16 -6.02
CA ARG A 26 5.84 6.52 -6.08
C ARG A 26 5.03 7.49 -6.93
N LYS A 27 4.51 7.04 -8.07
CA LYS A 27 3.66 7.88 -8.92
C LYS A 27 2.34 8.24 -8.23
N LEU A 28 1.71 7.28 -7.55
CA LEU A 28 0.47 7.50 -6.82
C LEU A 28 0.68 8.35 -5.57
N ALA A 29 1.76 8.10 -4.82
CA ALA A 29 2.15 8.86 -3.65
C ALA A 29 2.36 10.34 -3.98
N LEU A 30 3.06 10.65 -5.08
CA LEU A 30 3.22 12.03 -5.54
C LEU A 30 1.91 12.63 -6.07
N LYS A 31 1.05 11.83 -6.69
CA LYS A 31 -0.23 12.30 -7.23
C LYS A 31 -1.23 12.65 -6.12
N TYR A 32 -1.29 11.83 -5.09
CA TYR A 32 -2.23 11.93 -3.98
C TYR A 32 -1.57 12.46 -2.69
N HIS A 33 -0.38 13.06 -2.81
CA HIS A 33 0.34 13.59 -1.66
C HIS A 33 -0.48 14.69 -0.96
N PRO A 34 -0.55 14.74 0.38
CA PRO A 34 -1.30 15.75 1.11
C PRO A 34 -0.77 17.15 0.86
N ASP A 35 0.53 17.33 0.65
CA ASP A 35 1.10 18.65 0.28
C ASP A 35 0.52 19.21 -1.03
N LYS A 36 0.22 18.33 -2.00
CA LYS A 36 -0.38 18.72 -3.29
C LYS A 36 -1.90 18.72 -3.25
N ASN A 37 -2.50 18.04 -2.27
CA ASN A 37 -3.94 17.86 -2.12
C ASN A 37 -4.37 18.07 -0.65
N PRO A 38 -4.11 19.26 -0.06
CA PRO A 38 -4.27 19.49 1.38
C PRO A 38 -5.72 19.39 1.85
N ASP A 39 -6.69 19.58 0.94
CA ASP A 39 -8.13 19.58 1.24
C ASP A 39 -8.88 18.40 0.61
N ASP A 40 -8.18 17.46 -0.04
CA ASP A 40 -8.80 16.32 -0.71
C ASP A 40 -8.70 15.06 0.15
N THR A 41 -9.75 14.82 0.94
CA THR A 41 -9.88 13.59 1.74
C THR A 41 -9.89 12.32 0.88
N SER A 42 -10.31 12.40 -0.38
CA SER A 42 -10.27 11.25 -1.29
C SER A 42 -8.85 10.94 -1.78
N ALA A 43 -7.99 11.96 -1.90
CA ALA A 43 -6.57 11.77 -2.16
C ALA A 43 -5.88 11.11 -0.97
N GLU A 44 -6.20 11.55 0.25
CA GLU A 44 -5.70 10.93 1.48
C GLU A 44 -6.08 9.44 1.57
N GLU A 45 -7.36 9.10 1.35
CA GLU A 45 -7.81 7.70 1.34
C GLU A 45 -7.09 6.87 0.28
N ARG A 46 -6.92 7.40 -0.94
CA ARG A 46 -6.17 6.72 -2.02
C ARG A 46 -4.69 6.57 -1.71
N PHE A 47 -4.08 7.55 -1.05
CA PHE A 47 -2.69 7.46 -0.62
C PHE A 47 -2.54 6.35 0.41
N LYS A 48 -3.44 6.30 1.41
CA LYS A 48 -3.45 5.27 2.46
C LYS A 48 -3.62 3.88 1.86
N GLU A 49 -4.57 3.70 0.94
CA GLU A 49 -4.75 2.44 0.21
C GLU A 49 -3.48 2.05 -0.59
N ALA A 50 -2.85 3.00 -1.28
CA ALA A 50 -1.64 2.75 -2.06
C ALA A 50 -0.42 2.41 -1.17
N ALA A 51 -0.30 3.05 0.00
CA ALA A 51 0.75 2.77 0.96
C ALA A 51 0.61 1.37 1.56
N GLU A 52 -0.60 1.00 1.98
CA GLU A 52 -0.92 -0.35 2.47
C GLU A 52 -0.57 -1.40 1.39
N ALA A 53 -1.00 -1.15 0.14
CA ALA A 53 -0.68 -2.02 -0.99
C ALA A 53 0.83 -2.16 -1.23
N TYR A 54 1.58 -1.05 -1.17
CA TYR A 54 3.03 -1.09 -1.34
C TYR A 54 3.73 -1.85 -0.22
N GLU A 55 3.33 -1.65 1.04
CA GLU A 55 3.93 -2.34 2.18
C GLU A 55 3.76 -3.87 2.09
N VAL A 56 2.61 -4.33 1.60
CA VAL A 56 2.34 -5.75 1.39
C VAL A 56 3.07 -6.30 0.17
N LEU A 57 2.99 -5.60 -0.96
CA LEU A 57 3.46 -6.13 -2.24
C LEU A 57 4.96 -5.95 -2.47
N SER A 58 5.61 -4.99 -1.78
CA SER A 58 7.05 -4.75 -1.89
C SER A 58 7.90 -5.73 -1.07
N ASP A 59 7.30 -6.38 -0.07
CA ASP A 59 7.95 -7.42 0.73
C ASP A 59 7.51 -8.79 0.23
N ASP A 60 8.46 -9.59 -0.26
CA ASP A 60 8.16 -10.91 -0.82
C ASP A 60 7.46 -11.85 0.17
N THR A 61 7.75 -11.72 1.47
CA THR A 61 7.12 -12.53 2.53
C THR A 61 5.68 -12.11 2.73
N LYS A 62 5.42 -10.80 2.87
CA LYS A 62 4.05 -10.27 3.02
C LYS A 62 3.22 -10.51 1.76
N ARG A 63 3.82 -10.37 0.58
CA ARG A 63 3.18 -10.65 -0.71
C ARG A 63 2.79 -12.12 -0.81
N GLN A 64 3.67 -13.05 -0.44
CA GLN A 64 3.33 -14.48 -0.41
C GLN A 64 2.19 -14.80 0.56
N GLN A 65 2.16 -14.16 1.73
CA GLN A 65 1.05 -14.30 2.68
C GLN A 65 -0.26 -13.76 2.09
N TYR A 66 -0.21 -12.59 1.46
CA TYR A 66 -1.35 -12.00 0.78
C TYR A 66 -1.85 -12.86 -0.39
N ASP A 67 -0.95 -13.39 -1.21
CA ASP A 67 -1.29 -14.29 -2.32
C ASP A 67 -1.89 -15.61 -1.82
N ARG A 68 -1.48 -16.09 -0.65
CA ARG A 68 -1.95 -17.36 -0.06
C ARG A 68 -3.25 -17.24 0.72
N PHE A 69 -3.46 -16.15 1.45
CA PHE A 69 -4.57 -15.99 2.40
C PHE A 69 -5.50 -14.81 2.08
N GLY A 70 -5.18 -14.01 1.06
CA GLY A 70 -5.92 -12.80 0.71
C GLY A 70 -5.91 -11.75 1.83
N HIS A 71 -6.85 -10.81 1.73
CA HIS A 71 -7.06 -9.75 2.73
C HIS A 71 -7.48 -10.27 4.12
N GLU A 72 -8.03 -11.49 4.21
CA GLU A 72 -8.43 -12.09 5.49
C GLU A 72 -7.24 -12.65 6.28
N GLY A 73 -6.20 -13.15 5.61
CA GLY A 73 -4.96 -13.57 6.27
C GLY A 73 -4.19 -12.44 6.94
N MET A 74 -4.42 -11.20 6.50
CA MET A 74 -3.82 -10.01 7.10
C MET A 74 -4.49 -9.58 8.42
N ARG A 75 -5.68 -10.10 8.75
CA ARG A 75 -6.50 -9.65 9.90
C ARG A 75 -6.36 -10.50 11.18
N GLY A 76 -5.63 -11.62 11.16
CA GLY A 76 -5.84 -12.69 12.16
C GLY A 76 -4.67 -13.13 13.06
N GLY A 77 -3.48 -12.52 13.00
CA GLY A 77 -2.33 -12.93 13.83
C GLY A 77 -1.82 -11.82 14.74
N PRO A 78 -1.08 -12.12 15.84
CA PRO A 78 -0.41 -11.14 16.71
C PRO A 78 0.73 -10.33 16.02
N GLY A 79 0.63 -10.14 14.70
CA GLY A 79 1.41 -9.24 13.85
C GLY A 79 0.55 -8.64 12.72
N GLY A 80 -0.77 -8.62 12.86
CA GLY A 80 -1.68 -7.98 11.92
C GLY A 80 -1.44 -6.48 11.89
N PHE A 81 -0.73 -5.98 10.87
CA PHE A 81 -0.67 -4.59 10.40
C PHE A 81 -0.75 -3.50 11.49
N GLY A 82 -0.06 -3.72 12.61
CA GLY A 82 -0.07 -2.83 13.78
C GLY A 82 1.18 -2.98 14.65
N GLY A 83 2.20 -3.71 14.19
CA GLY A 83 3.42 -3.94 14.94
C GLY A 83 4.62 -4.13 14.02
N GLY A 84 5.29 -3.04 13.67
CA GLY A 84 6.70 -3.10 13.24
C GLY A 84 7.02 -2.87 11.76
N GLY A 85 6.19 -2.18 10.98
CA GLY A 85 6.56 -1.74 9.63
C GLY A 85 6.03 -0.34 9.35
N MET A 86 6.96 0.61 9.14
CA MET A 86 6.77 1.98 8.63
C MET A 86 5.44 2.65 9.00
N ASN A 87 5.45 3.54 10.01
CA ASN A 87 4.28 4.34 10.33
C ASN A 87 3.82 5.11 9.08
N MET A 88 2.51 5.27 8.89
CA MET A 88 2.01 6.04 7.75
C MET A 88 2.68 7.42 7.68
N ASP A 89 2.89 8.07 8.82
CA ASP A 89 3.61 9.33 8.95
C ASP A 89 5.07 9.28 8.45
N ASP A 90 5.78 8.16 8.63
CA ASP A 90 7.13 7.96 8.10
C ASP A 90 7.10 7.80 6.58
N ILE A 91 6.07 7.14 6.06
CA ILE A 91 5.85 7.00 4.62
C ILE A 91 5.50 8.35 3.98
N PHE A 92 4.60 9.12 4.57
CA PHE A 92 4.27 10.47 4.09
C PHE A 92 5.52 11.37 4.09
N SER A 93 6.32 11.31 5.15
CA SER A 93 7.56 12.10 5.28
C SER A 93 8.68 11.66 4.32
N GLN A 94 8.69 10.40 3.88
CA GLN A 94 9.70 9.88 2.96
C GLN A 94 9.52 10.38 1.51
N PHE A 95 8.31 10.83 1.16
CA PHE A 95 7.96 11.25 -0.21
C PHE A 95 7.57 12.73 -0.34
N GLY A 96 7.63 13.49 0.76
CA GLY A 96 7.48 14.95 0.82
C GLY A 96 8.73 15.70 0.41
#